data_AF-A0A4R7CAK8-F1
#
_entry.id   AF-A0A4R7CAK8-F1
#
_cell.length_a   1.000
_cell.length_b   1.000
_cell.length_c   1.000
_cell.angle_alpha   90.00
_cell.angle_beta   90.00
_cell.angle_gamma   90.00
#
_symmetry.space_group_name_H-M   'P 1'
#
loop_
_entity.id
_entity.type
_entity.pdbx_description
1 polymer ?
#
loop_
_entity_poly.entity_id
_entity_poly.type
_entity_poly.pdbx_seq_one_letter_code
_entity_poly.pdbx_strand_id
1 'polypeptide(L)' 'MAAKPKSPSGWGELNIALNGLVKAGTILGYKTARPDADGSVGIEVTTARGADQAEVLRQVRDVLPEAFATAGVRTREG' A
#
# COMPACT_ATOMS: atom_id res chain seq x y z
N MET A 1 -19.51 24.47 8.16
CA MET A 1 -18.60 23.61 8.96
C MET A 1 -17.62 22.97 7.99
N ALA A 2 -16.36 23.39 7.98
CA ALA A 2 -15.32 22.73 7.17
C ALA A 2 -15.04 21.36 7.80
N ALA A 3 -15.25 20.28 7.04
CA ALA A 3 -14.90 18.94 7.46
C ALA A 3 -13.39 18.92 7.75
N LYS A 4 -13.01 18.71 9.02
CA LYS A 4 -11.62 18.41 9.37
C LYS A 4 -11.18 17.22 8.50
N PRO A 5 -10.03 17.27 7.80
CA PRO A 5 -9.50 16.09 7.15
C PRO A 5 -9.33 15.04 8.25
N LYS A 6 -10.12 13.97 8.20
CA LYS A 6 -10.02 12.85 9.15
C LYS A 6 -8.56 12.42 9.09
N SER A 7 -7.83 12.58 10.19
CA SER A 7 -6.51 11.97 10.32
C SER A 7 -6.63 10.51 9.85
N PRO A 8 -5.79 10.08 8.90
CA PRO A 8 -6.01 8.84 8.18
C PRO A 8 -5.90 7.66 9.13
N SER A 9 -7.04 7.28 9.70
CA SER A 9 -7.17 6.21 10.69
C SER A 9 -6.80 4.86 10.07
N GLY A 10 -6.79 4.78 8.73
CA GLY A 10 -6.38 3.60 7.96
C GLY A 10 -4.88 3.37 7.84
N TRP A 11 -3.98 4.24 8.33
CA TRP A 11 -2.53 3.96 8.27
C TRP A 11 -2.09 2.83 9.18
N GLY A 12 -2.73 2.68 10.34
CA GLY A 12 -2.45 1.56 11.25
C GLY A 12 -2.86 0.23 10.61
N GLU A 13 -4.08 0.18 10.07
CA GLU A 13 -4.64 -0.99 9.38
C GLU A 13 -3.85 -1.33 8.10
N LEU A 14 -3.44 -0.31 7.35
CA LEU A 14 -2.56 -0.44 6.19
C LEU A 14 -1.22 -1.08 6.58
N ASN A 15 -0.58 -0.60 7.65
CA ASN A 15 0.66 -1.22 8.13
C ASN A 15 0.45 -2.66 8.57
N ILE A 16 -0.65 -2.99 9.24
CA ILE A 16 -0.95 -4.37 9.67
C ILE A 16 -1.12 -5.28 8.45
N ALA A 17 -1.90 -4.87 7.46
CA ALA A 17 -2.14 -5.64 6.25
C ALA A 17 -0.87 -5.83 5.40
N LEU A 18 -0.08 -4.77 5.19
CA LEU A 18 1.19 -4.88 4.46
C LEU A 18 2.19 -5.78 5.21
N ASN A 19 2.25 -5.72 6.54
CA ASN A 19 3.03 -6.68 7.33
C ASN A 19 2.50 -8.11 7.20
N GLY A 20 1.19 -8.31 7.07
CA GLY A 20 0.59 -9.61 6.78
C GLY A 20 1.09 -10.18 5.46
N LEU A 21 1.16 -9.37 4.40
CA LEU A 21 1.67 -9.77 3.08
C LEU A 21 3.18 -10.09 3.12
N VAL A 22 3.96 -9.36 3.92
CA VAL A 22 5.38 -9.69 4.15
C VAL A 22 5.51 -11.05 4.83
N LYS A 23 4.73 -11.31 5.88
CA LYS A 23 4.75 -12.60 6.60
C LYS A 23 4.27 -13.77 5.74
N ALA A 24 3.32 -13.54 4.85
CA ALA A 24 2.83 -14.53 3.89
C ALA A 24 3.85 -14.83 2.78
N GLY A 25 4.91 -14.01 2.63
CA GLY A 25 5.89 -14.13 1.55
C GLY A 25 5.40 -13.59 0.20
N THR A 26 4.23 -12.94 0.15
CA THR A 26 3.71 -12.30 -1.07
C THR A 26 4.60 -11.14 -1.51
N ILE A 27 5.12 -10.38 -0.55
CA ILE A 27 5.99 -9.21 -0.78
C ILE A 27 7.22 -9.32 0.11
N LEU A 28 8.35 -8.79 -0.34
CA LEU A 28 9.59 -8.74 0.45
C LEU A 28 9.59 -7.61 1.47
N GLY A 29 8.85 -6.53 1.16
CA GLY A 29 8.79 -5.35 2.00
C GLY A 29 7.90 -4.29 1.39
N TYR A 30 7.76 -3.17 2.10
CA TYR A 30 7.01 -2.02 1.61
C TYR A 30 7.59 -0.72 2.15
N LYS A 31 7.34 0.37 1.44
CA LYS A 31 7.72 1.73 1.81
C LYS A 31 6.55 2.67 1.53
N THR A 32 6.14 3.38 2.55
CA THR A 32 5.10 4.40 2.45
C THR A 32 5.78 5.74 2.15
N ALA A 33 5.53 6.31 0.98
CA ALA A 33 5.93 7.67 0.64
C ALA A 33 4.95 8.68 1.27
N ARG A 34 5.48 9.83 1.69
CA ARG A 34 4.60 10.94 2.11
C ARG A 34 3.70 11.34 0.95
N PRO A 35 2.48 11.82 1.23
CA PRO A 35 1.58 12.27 0.18
C PRO A 35 2.27 13.34 -0.67
N ASP A 36 2.18 13.16 -1.99
CA ASP A 36 2.65 14.15 -2.96
C ASP A 36 1.80 15.43 -2.89
N ALA A 37 2.16 16.45 -3.67
CA ALA A 37 1.44 17.74 -3.70
C ALA A 37 -0.08 17.61 -3.97
N ASP A 38 -0.52 16.49 -4.56
CA ASP A 38 -1.91 16.14 -4.85
C ASP A 38 -2.66 15.53 -3.63
N GLY A 39 -2.00 15.38 -2.48
CA GLY A 39 -2.58 14.81 -1.26
C GLY A 39 -2.72 13.28 -1.26
N SER A 40 -2.41 12.64 -2.38
CA SER A 40 -2.42 11.18 -2.53
C SER A 40 -1.16 10.56 -1.92
N VAL A 41 -1.36 9.60 -1.02
CA VAL A 41 -0.29 8.84 -0.39
C VAL A 41 0.35 7.88 -1.40
N GLY A 42 1.67 7.76 -1.44
CA GLY A 42 2.34 6.72 -2.25
C GLY A 42 2.67 5.48 -1.43
N ILE A 43 2.40 4.28 -1.94
CA ILE A 43 2.83 3.01 -1.32
C ILE A 43 3.66 2.26 -2.34
N GLU A 44 4.93 2.03 -2.02
CA GLU A 44 5.83 1.21 -2.82
C GLU A 44 5.95 -0.18 -2.19
N VAL A 45 5.62 -1.21 -2.93
CA VAL A 45 5.69 -2.61 -2.50
C VAL A 45 6.89 -3.27 -3.16
N THR A 46 7.79 -3.86 -2.38
CA THR A 46 8.95 -4.59 -2.89
C THR A 46 8.58 -6.04 -3.14
N THR A 47 8.73 -6.51 -4.37
CA THR A 47 8.47 -7.89 -4.78
C THR A 47 9.77 -8.64 -5.05
N ALA A 48 9.73 -9.96 -4.95
CA ALA A 48 10.85 -10.79 -5.35
C ALA A 48 11.11 -10.68 -6.87
N ARG A 49 12.36 -10.90 -7.27
CA ARG A 49 12.75 -10.89 -8.68
C ARG A 49 11.99 -11.98 -9.46
N GLY A 50 11.30 -11.58 -10.53
CA GLY A 50 10.46 -12.49 -11.32
C GLY A 50 9.11 -12.82 -10.71
N ALA A 51 8.71 -12.13 -9.62
CA ALA A 51 7.34 -12.21 -9.10
C ALA A 51 6.34 -11.56 -10.08
N ASP A 52 5.14 -12.13 -10.16
CA ASP A 52 4.06 -11.55 -10.94
C ASP A 52 3.54 -10.29 -10.23
N GLN A 53 3.98 -9.13 -10.71
CA GLN A 53 3.63 -7.84 -10.11
C GLN A 53 2.12 -7.54 -10.22
N ALA A 54 1.46 -8.01 -11.27
CA ALA A 54 0.03 -7.79 -11.45
C ALA A 54 -0.78 -8.60 -10.42
N GLU A 55 -0.37 -9.83 -10.17
CA GLU A 55 -0.95 -10.68 -9.14
C GLU A 55 -0.67 -10.13 -7.73
N VAL A 56 0.55 -9.65 -7.45
CA VAL A 56 0.86 -8.98 -6.18
C VAL A 56 -0.02 -7.75 -5.99
N LEU A 57 -0.13 -6.87 -6.99
CA LEU A 57 -1.00 -5.69 -6.91
C LEU A 57 -2.46 -6.07 -6.69
N ARG A 58 -2.94 -7.13 -7.35
CA ARG A 58 -4.28 -7.68 -7.14
C ARG A 58 -4.46 -8.14 -5.69
N GLN A 59 -3.55 -8.93 -5.16
CA GLN A 59 -3.61 -9.41 -3.77
C GLN A 59 -3.55 -8.26 -2.76
N VAL A 60 -2.69 -7.27 -2.99
CA VAL A 60 -2.62 -6.09 -2.11
C VAL A 60 -3.94 -5.30 -2.19
N ARG A 61 -4.55 -5.18 -3.39
CA ARG A 61 -5.85 -4.52 -3.57
C ARG A 61 -7.01 -5.27 -2.91
N ASP A 62 -7.02 -6.60 -2.98
CA ASP A 62 -8.02 -7.44 -2.32
C ASP A 62 -7.94 -7.30 -0.79
N VAL A 63 -6.74 -7.20 -0.22
CA VAL A 63 -6.56 -7.01 1.23
C VAL A 63 -6.82 -5.56 1.66
N LEU A 64 -6.49 -4.58 0.79
CA LEU A 64 -6.51 -3.15 1.12
C LEU A 64 -7.24 -2.29 0.06
N PRO A 65 -8.54 -2.51 -0.17
CA PRO A 65 -9.28 -1.80 -1.21
C PRO A 65 -9.38 -0.29 -0.95
N GLU A 66 -9.55 0.13 0.32
CA GLU A 66 -9.65 1.55 0.69
C GLU A 66 -8.31 2.29 0.59
N ALA A 67 -7.19 1.62 0.89
CA ALA A 67 -5.87 2.21 0.72
C ALA A 67 -5.57 2.39 -0.78
N PHE A 68 -5.92 1.42 -1.63
CA PHE A 68 -5.79 1.58 -3.09
C PHE A 68 -6.66 2.70 -3.66
N ALA A 69 -7.80 3.00 -3.05
CA ALA A 69 -8.66 4.09 -3.48
C ALA A 69 -8.13 5.48 -3.10
N THR A 70 -7.25 5.57 -2.10
CA THR A 70 -6.76 6.83 -1.52
C THR A 70 -5.25 7.01 -1.64
N ALA A 71 -4.53 5.97 -2.04
CA ALA A 71 -3.08 5.92 -2.19
C ALA A 71 -2.68 5.32 -3.54
N GLY A 72 -1.67 5.90 -4.18
CA GLY A 72 -1.03 5.34 -5.35
C GLY A 72 -0.12 4.18 -4.95
N VAL A 73 -0.54 2.95 -5.26
CA VAL A 73 0.25 1.75 -4.99
C VAL A 73 1.08 1.37 -6.22
N ARG A 74 2.39 1.18 -6.03
CA ARG A 74 3.32 0.77 -7.07
C ARG A 74 4.17 -0.40 -6.60
N THR A 75 4.50 -1.32 -7.49
CA THR A 75 5.45 -2.40 -7.23
C THR A 75 6.84 -2.02 -7.68
N ARG A 76 7.84 -2.56 -6.98
CA ARG A 76 9.25 -2.46 -7.32
C ARG A 76 9.91 -3.82 -7.10
N GLU A 77 10.73 -4.27 -8.03
CA GLU A 77 11.56 -5.46 -7.80
C GLU A 77 12.74 -5.16 -6.87
N GLY A 78 12.96 -6.06 -5.91
CA GLY A 78 14.05 -6.06 -4.93
C GLY A 78 15.21 -6.96 -5.30
#